data_AF-A0AA46BMN9-F1
#
_entry.id   AF-A0AA46BMN9-F1
#
_cell.length_a   1.000
_cell.length_b   1.000
_cell.length_c   1.000
_cell.angle_alpha   90.00
_cell.angle_beta   90.00
_cell.angle_gamma   90.00
#
_symmetry.space_group_name_H-M   'P 1'
#
loop_
_entity.id
_entity.type
_entity.pdbx_description
1 polymer ?
#
loop_
_entity_poly.entity_id
_entity_poly.type
_entity_poly.pdbx_seq_one_letter_code
_entity_poly.pdbx_strand_id
1 'polypeptide(L)'
;MEWAAFGVVNDAYLYMFVLFCLPLRRHAGCMTSDVLASLDAAVAAKAESDLLRRRRSALAERITEAEGNVVAARLQLQDEERAVKRLERVSFAHVISSLRGTHASDLSKEKAEAERARYRINAAREELGRLLREEQSVKSQLEALGDSEAAYEKALAAVVEAGRNDSAVAARAESATRELVRLRECRGIDEALESGEVAQEALARARDSLSAAQDWSTWDTFAGGGMVSSLVKHDALDKTVAHLRVAASACERFSRDLDDAGLPEVDGAVVSQFDRAVDIWFDNIFTDLSVHQSVNEATDDIRRAEKAVSTAMDALFARRAALNA
;
A
#
# COMPACT_ATOMS: atom_id res chain seq x y z
N MET A 1 12.04 -16.88 27.03
CA MET A 1 12.30 -17.52 25.73
C MET A 1 11.03 -18.28 25.38
N GLU A 2 10.24 -17.99 24.37
CA GLU A 2 10.33 -17.09 23.21
C GLU A 2 8.89 -16.89 22.73
N TRP A 3 8.61 -15.70 22.20
CA TRP A 3 7.47 -15.43 21.33
C TRP A 3 7.78 -15.91 19.90
N ALA A 4 6.72 -16.23 19.13
CA ALA A 4 6.63 -16.50 17.68
C ALA A 4 6.09 -17.93 17.42
N ALA A 5 5.09 -18.19 16.56
CA ALA A 5 4.71 -17.48 15.36
C ALA A 5 3.21 -17.64 15.05
N PHE A 6 2.65 -16.55 14.53
CA PHE A 6 1.58 -16.40 13.55
C PHE A 6 0.77 -17.65 13.16
N GLY A 7 -0.51 -17.65 13.53
CA GLY A 7 -1.53 -18.52 12.96
C GLY A 7 -2.64 -17.67 12.38
N VAL A 8 -2.48 -17.28 11.11
CA VAL A 8 -3.54 -16.80 10.22
C VAL A 8 -4.50 -17.97 10.01
N VAL A 9 -5.39 -18.23 10.97
CA VAL A 9 -6.50 -19.17 10.81
C VAL A 9 -7.62 -18.74 11.75
N ASN A 10 -8.48 -17.79 11.36
CA ASN A 10 -9.79 -17.70 12.04
C ASN A 10 -10.92 -17.07 11.23
N ASP A 11 -11.10 -17.48 9.96
CA ASP A 11 -12.32 -17.14 9.20
C ASP A 11 -13.09 -18.37 8.70
N ALA A 12 -12.70 -19.59 9.10
CA ALA A 12 -13.35 -20.83 8.66
C ALA A 12 -14.28 -21.48 9.71
N TYR A 13 -14.37 -20.98 10.95
CA TYR A 13 -15.12 -21.65 12.02
C TYR A 13 -16.57 -21.19 12.22
N LEU A 14 -17.05 -20.17 11.50
CA LEU A 14 -18.42 -19.65 11.69
C LEU A 14 -19.48 -20.21 10.72
N TYR A 15 -19.13 -21.21 9.91
CA TYR A 15 -20.02 -21.75 8.86
C TYR A 15 -20.72 -23.07 9.20
N MET A 16 -20.62 -23.58 10.43
CA MET A 16 -21.07 -24.94 10.72
C MET A 16 -21.78 -25.11 12.07
N PHE A 17 -22.79 -24.30 12.35
CA PHE A 17 -23.85 -24.59 13.34
C PHE A 17 -24.93 -23.54 13.09
N VAL A 18 -26.09 -23.84 12.50
CA VAL A 18 -27.25 -24.42 13.20
C VAL A 18 -28.18 -25.04 12.15
N LEU A 19 -28.22 -26.37 12.12
CA LEU A 19 -29.34 -27.13 11.59
C LEU A 19 -30.27 -27.50 12.76
N PHE A 20 -31.58 -27.42 12.49
CA PHE A 20 -32.67 -28.27 13.00
C PHE A 20 -33.62 -27.78 14.12
N CYS A 21 -34.90 -27.69 13.70
CA CYS A 21 -36.17 -28.05 14.38
C CYS A 21 -37.13 -27.02 15.04
N LEU A 22 -38.33 -26.94 14.44
CA LEU A 22 -39.66 -26.44 14.89
C LEU A 22 -40.25 -27.25 16.09
N PRO A 23 -41.44 -26.92 16.67
CA PRO A 23 -42.17 -25.63 16.77
C PRO A 23 -42.76 -25.31 18.18
N LEU A 24 -43.05 -24.02 18.48
CA LEU A 24 -44.34 -23.46 18.99
C LEU A 24 -44.24 -22.29 20.01
N ARG A 25 -45.11 -21.29 19.73
CA ARG A 25 -45.85 -20.36 20.62
C ARG A 25 -45.20 -19.04 21.11
N ARG A 26 -45.57 -17.98 20.38
CA ARG A 26 -46.37 -16.80 20.82
C ARG A 26 -46.12 -16.25 22.24
N HIS A 27 -44.89 -15.83 22.54
CA HIS A 27 -44.61 -14.69 23.44
C HIS A 27 -43.36 -13.87 23.01
N ALA A 28 -42.79 -14.14 21.83
CA ALA A 28 -41.43 -13.74 21.47
C ALA A 28 -41.26 -12.29 20.93
N GLY A 29 -42.33 -11.57 20.59
CA GLY A 29 -42.22 -10.34 19.78
C GLY A 29 -41.45 -9.15 20.38
N CYS A 30 -41.37 -9.02 21.72
CA CYS A 30 -40.63 -7.94 22.37
C CYS A 30 -39.15 -8.31 22.55
N MET A 31 -38.86 -9.54 22.98
CA MET A 31 -37.49 -10.00 23.23
C MET A 31 -36.69 -10.17 21.93
N THR A 32 -37.34 -10.50 20.81
CA THR A 32 -36.65 -10.62 19.51
C THR A 32 -36.22 -9.26 18.95
N SER A 33 -36.97 -8.18 19.24
CA SER A 33 -36.59 -6.82 18.83
C SER A 33 -35.34 -6.33 19.55
N ASP A 34 -35.23 -6.61 20.86
CA ASP A 34 -34.11 -6.13 21.69
C ASP A 34 -32.79 -6.87 21.36
N VAL A 35 -32.86 -8.18 21.10
CA VAL A 35 -31.68 -8.98 20.72
C VAL A 35 -31.11 -8.53 19.38
N LEU A 36 -31.98 -8.27 18.39
CA LEU A 36 -31.54 -7.79 17.08
C LEU A 36 -30.99 -6.36 17.16
N ALA A 37 -31.61 -5.47 17.93
CA ALA A 37 -31.09 -4.12 18.14
C ALA A 37 -29.71 -4.12 18.84
N SER A 38 -29.49 -5.03 19.79
CA SER A 38 -28.17 -5.21 20.42
C SER A 38 -27.12 -5.73 19.44
N LEU A 39 -27.50 -6.62 18.50
CA LEU A 39 -26.60 -7.07 17.44
C LEU A 39 -26.24 -5.92 16.50
N ASP A 40 -27.22 -5.11 16.07
CA ASP A 40 -26.98 -3.99 15.17
C ASP A 40 -25.99 -2.97 15.77
N ALA A 41 -26.14 -2.65 17.05
CA ALA A 41 -25.21 -1.78 17.76
C ALA A 41 -23.80 -2.37 17.86
N ALA A 42 -23.69 -3.68 18.12
CA ALA A 42 -22.39 -4.36 18.21
C ALA A 42 -21.70 -4.49 16.84
N VAL A 43 -22.47 -4.73 15.78
CA VAL A 43 -21.99 -4.73 14.39
C VAL A 43 -21.47 -3.36 13.99
N ALA A 44 -22.21 -2.28 14.31
CA ALA A 44 -21.78 -0.92 14.03
C ALA A 44 -20.46 -0.57 14.76
N ALA A 45 -20.37 -0.88 16.06
CA ALA A 45 -19.16 -0.64 16.84
C ALA A 45 -17.96 -1.44 16.33
N LYS A 46 -18.18 -2.71 15.93
CA LYS A 46 -17.12 -3.54 15.32
C LYS A 46 -16.69 -2.99 13.97
N ALA A 47 -17.63 -2.58 13.10
CA ALA A 47 -17.31 -2.02 11.80
C ALA A 47 -16.51 -0.72 11.91
N GLU A 48 -16.85 0.14 12.88
CA GLU A 48 -16.09 1.36 13.17
C GLU A 48 -14.67 1.05 13.67
N SER A 49 -14.55 0.09 14.61
CA SER A 49 -13.25 -0.39 15.09
C SER A 49 -12.38 -0.96 13.96
N ASP A 50 -12.95 -1.78 13.08
CA ASP A 50 -12.23 -2.36 11.95
C ASP A 50 -11.76 -1.28 10.96
N LEU A 51 -12.60 -0.27 10.66
CA LEU A 51 -12.21 0.89 9.84
C LEU A 51 -11.04 1.67 10.47
N LEU A 52 -11.12 1.94 11.77
CA LEU A 52 -10.07 2.66 12.49
C LEU A 52 -8.77 1.86 12.56
N ARG A 53 -8.84 0.53 12.72
CA ARG A 53 -7.67 -0.38 12.65
C ARG A 53 -7.01 -0.33 11.27
N ARG A 54 -7.79 -0.39 10.19
CA ARG A 54 -7.28 -0.24 8.80
C ARG A 54 -6.61 1.12 8.61
N ARG A 55 -7.26 2.21 9.03
CA ARG A 55 -6.68 3.57 8.97
C ARG A 55 -5.38 3.66 9.75
N ARG A 56 -5.30 3.03 10.93
CA ARG A 56 -4.06 2.99 11.72
C ARG A 56 -2.94 2.24 11.00
N SER A 57 -3.25 1.13 10.33
CA SER A 57 -2.28 0.39 9.51
C SER A 57 -1.72 1.25 8.38
N ALA A 58 -2.61 1.91 7.61
CA ALA A 58 -2.19 2.83 6.55
C ALA A 58 -1.37 4.03 7.07
N LEU A 59 -1.71 4.55 8.26
CA LEU A 59 -0.90 5.59 8.91
C LEU A 59 0.48 5.07 9.32
N ALA A 60 0.60 3.83 9.79
CA ALA A 60 1.88 3.24 10.18
C ALA A 60 2.85 3.12 8.99
N GLU A 61 2.37 2.73 7.81
CA GLU A 61 3.16 2.69 6.58
C GLU A 61 3.67 4.10 6.23
N ARG A 62 2.79 5.10 6.23
CA ARG A 62 3.15 6.50 5.96
C ARG A 62 4.09 7.11 7.00
N ILE A 63 3.95 6.74 8.28
CA ILE A 63 4.86 7.15 9.35
C ILE A 63 6.26 6.59 9.07
N THR A 64 6.35 5.31 8.72
CA THR A 64 7.63 4.67 8.39
C THR A 64 8.31 5.36 7.21
N GLU A 65 7.55 5.68 6.15
CA GLU A 65 8.05 6.45 5.02
C GLU A 65 8.51 7.86 5.43
N ALA A 66 7.72 8.57 6.23
CA ALA A 66 8.06 9.90 6.72
C ALA A 66 9.32 9.90 7.63
N GLU A 67 9.50 8.87 8.46
CA GLU A 67 10.73 8.66 9.24
C GLU A 67 11.94 8.48 8.32
N GLY A 68 11.81 7.65 7.28
CA GLY A 68 12.83 7.47 6.24
C GLY A 68 13.19 8.79 5.56
N ASN A 69 12.18 9.60 5.21
CA ASN A 69 12.36 10.93 4.61
C ASN A 69 13.08 11.90 5.55
N VAL A 70 12.80 11.87 6.86
CA VAL A 70 13.52 12.67 7.86
C VAL A 70 14.99 12.24 7.93
N VAL A 71 15.29 10.94 7.89
CA VAL A 71 16.67 10.42 7.89
C VAL A 71 17.40 10.85 6.62
N ALA A 72 16.79 10.67 5.44
CA ALA A 72 17.38 11.05 4.16
C ALA A 72 17.67 12.56 4.10
N ALA A 73 16.71 13.40 4.50
CA ALA A 73 16.89 14.86 4.56
C ALA A 73 18.00 15.27 5.55
N ARG A 74 18.15 14.53 6.66
CA ARG A 74 19.24 14.76 7.62
C ARG A 74 20.60 14.42 7.03
N LEU A 75 20.72 13.32 6.30
CA LEU A 75 21.99 12.94 5.64
C LEU A 75 22.37 13.98 4.59
N GLN A 76 21.41 14.39 3.75
CA GLN A 76 21.65 15.44 2.76
C GLN A 76 22.13 16.74 3.44
N LEU A 77 21.46 17.18 4.50
CA LEU A 77 21.89 18.38 5.25
C LEU A 77 23.32 18.25 5.78
N GLN A 78 23.72 17.07 6.28
CA GLN A 78 25.09 16.86 6.75
C GLN A 78 26.11 17.01 5.62
N ASP A 79 25.80 16.53 4.42
CA ASP A 79 26.68 16.65 3.25
C ASP A 79 26.83 18.10 2.79
N GLU A 80 25.72 18.84 2.70
CA GLU A 80 25.78 20.28 2.38
C GLU A 80 26.56 21.07 3.44
N GLU A 81 26.36 20.78 4.74
CA GLU A 81 27.10 21.45 5.81
C GLU A 81 28.60 21.12 5.80
N ARG A 82 28.98 19.90 5.40
CA ARG A 82 30.40 19.52 5.19
C ARG A 82 30.99 20.27 4.00
N ALA A 83 30.22 20.43 2.93
CA ALA A 83 30.66 21.16 1.74
C ALA A 83 30.90 22.65 2.03
N VAL A 84 29.97 23.30 2.74
CA VAL A 84 30.16 24.67 3.26
C VAL A 84 31.41 24.76 4.13
N LYS A 85 31.58 23.87 5.12
CA LYS A 85 32.77 23.88 6.00
C LYS A 85 34.09 23.69 5.25
N ARG A 86 34.10 22.87 4.19
CA ARG A 86 35.28 22.66 3.35
C ARG A 86 35.69 23.96 2.66
N LEU A 87 34.74 24.70 2.07
CA LEU A 87 35.02 25.99 1.43
C LEU A 87 35.40 27.08 2.45
N GLU A 88 34.78 27.11 3.63
CA GLU A 88 35.15 28.05 4.68
C GLU A 88 36.60 27.85 5.18
N ARG A 89 37.08 26.60 5.24
CA ARG A 89 38.47 26.27 5.64
C ARG A 89 39.50 26.58 4.56
N VAL A 90 39.19 26.31 3.29
CA VAL A 90 40.10 26.56 2.16
C VAL A 90 40.36 28.07 1.96
N SER A 91 39.38 28.93 2.30
CA SER A 91 39.52 30.38 2.28
C SER A 91 40.64 30.93 3.17
N PHE A 92 41.05 30.21 4.22
CA PHE A 92 42.10 30.66 5.15
C PHE A 92 43.48 30.06 4.87
N ALA A 93 43.53 28.93 4.16
CA ALA A 93 44.74 28.12 4.15
C ALA A 93 45.74 28.46 3.04
N HIS A 94 45.36 28.87 1.81
CA HIS A 94 46.37 28.94 0.71
C HIS A 94 46.15 29.88 -0.50
N VAL A 95 45.12 30.73 -0.58
CA VAL A 95 44.83 31.43 -1.86
C VAL A 95 44.67 32.96 -1.72
N ILE A 96 45.79 33.68 -1.82
CA ILE A 96 45.81 35.13 -2.01
C ILE A 96 45.87 35.47 -3.52
N SER A 97 44.90 36.29 -3.95
CA SER A 97 44.89 37.27 -5.06
C SER A 97 44.27 36.95 -6.43
N SER A 98 44.05 35.71 -6.90
CA SER A 98 43.42 35.48 -8.22
C SER A 98 42.04 34.79 -8.21
N LEU A 99 41.61 34.22 -7.08
CA LEU A 99 40.43 33.33 -6.97
C LEU A 99 39.29 33.83 -6.07
N ARG A 100 39.40 35.05 -5.50
CA ARG A 100 38.41 35.57 -4.54
C ARG A 100 37.00 35.71 -5.11
N GLY A 101 36.86 35.94 -6.42
CA GLY A 101 35.56 36.10 -7.07
C GLY A 101 34.76 34.79 -7.18
N THR A 102 35.39 33.71 -7.65
CA THR A 102 34.73 32.41 -7.85
C THR A 102 34.44 31.71 -6.53
N HIS A 103 35.40 31.68 -5.61
CA HIS A 103 35.22 31.04 -4.29
C HIS A 103 34.11 31.69 -3.45
N ALA A 104 33.97 33.02 -3.49
CA ALA A 104 32.89 33.72 -2.77
C ALA A 104 31.51 33.38 -3.35
N SER A 105 31.40 33.28 -4.67
CA SER A 105 30.20 32.82 -5.37
C SER A 105 29.85 31.38 -4.99
N ASP A 106 30.83 30.47 -5.00
CA ASP A 106 30.59 29.04 -4.74
C ASP A 106 30.24 28.80 -3.26
N LEU A 107 30.89 29.50 -2.33
CA LEU A 107 30.49 29.47 -0.92
C LEU A 107 29.04 29.96 -0.71
N SER A 108 28.62 30.99 -1.46
CA SER A 108 27.24 31.49 -1.39
C SER A 108 26.23 30.48 -1.91
N LYS A 109 26.57 29.72 -2.96
CA LYS A 109 25.71 28.66 -3.50
C LYS A 109 25.53 27.52 -2.51
N GLU A 110 26.63 27.04 -1.95
CA GLU A 110 26.66 25.93 -0.99
C GLU A 110 25.92 26.30 0.31
N LYS A 111 26.02 27.57 0.75
CA LYS A 111 25.20 28.08 1.86
C LYS A 111 23.71 28.08 1.54
N ALA A 112 23.33 28.43 0.32
CA ALA A 112 21.93 28.38 -0.11
C ALA A 112 21.41 26.94 -0.22
N GLU A 113 22.24 25.99 -0.64
CA GLU A 113 21.92 24.55 -0.68
C GLU A 113 21.76 23.96 0.71
N ALA A 114 22.67 24.27 1.63
CA ALA A 114 22.54 23.89 3.05
C ALA A 114 21.26 24.46 3.67
N GLU A 115 20.90 25.71 3.37
CA GLU A 115 19.66 26.31 3.87
C GLU A 115 18.42 25.64 3.27
N ARG A 116 18.41 25.32 1.98
CA ARG A 116 17.34 24.51 1.36
C ARG A 116 17.21 23.14 2.02
N ALA A 117 18.32 22.47 2.34
CA ALA A 117 18.31 21.19 3.05
C ALA A 117 17.74 21.33 4.47
N ARG A 118 17.99 22.45 5.17
CA ARG A 118 17.35 22.76 6.46
C ARG A 118 15.84 22.92 6.35
N TYR A 119 15.34 23.57 5.31
CA TYR A 119 13.90 23.63 5.06
C TYR A 119 13.31 22.24 4.82
N ARG A 120 13.99 21.39 4.03
CA ARG A 120 13.52 20.00 3.75
C ARG A 120 13.41 19.15 5.01
N ILE A 121 14.42 19.18 5.90
CA ILE A 121 14.35 18.41 7.15
C ILE A 121 13.24 18.93 8.08
N ASN A 122 13.02 20.24 8.13
CA ASN A 122 11.92 20.81 8.92
C ASN A 122 10.55 20.39 8.37
N ALA A 123 10.35 20.48 7.06
CA ALA A 123 9.12 20.03 6.40
C ALA A 123 8.87 18.53 6.62
N ALA A 124 9.90 17.68 6.48
CA ALA A 124 9.78 16.25 6.72
C ALA A 124 9.41 15.94 8.19
N ARG A 125 9.97 16.68 9.16
CA ARG A 125 9.63 16.54 10.58
C ARG A 125 8.22 17.00 10.91
N GLU A 126 7.76 18.08 10.28
CA GLU A 126 6.39 18.57 10.46
C GLU A 126 5.37 17.56 9.94
N GLU A 127 5.62 16.95 8.78
CA GLU A 127 4.77 15.90 8.23
C GLU A 127 4.74 14.65 9.11
N LEU A 128 5.90 14.18 9.56
CA LEU A 128 5.98 13.08 10.54
C LEU A 128 5.18 13.41 11.81
N GLY A 129 5.35 14.62 12.36
CA GLY A 129 4.61 15.07 13.53
C GLY A 129 3.09 15.14 13.29
N ARG A 130 2.65 15.52 12.09
CA ARG A 130 1.23 15.52 11.70
C ARG A 130 0.67 14.10 11.69
N LEU A 131 1.37 13.17 11.06
CA LEU A 131 0.97 11.75 10.99
C LEU A 131 0.91 11.10 12.37
N LEU A 132 1.88 11.34 13.24
CA LEU A 132 1.88 10.81 14.61
C LEU A 132 0.71 11.33 15.45
N ARG A 133 0.33 12.61 15.30
CA ARG A 133 -0.86 13.16 15.98
C ARG A 133 -2.15 12.51 15.47
N GLU A 134 -2.23 12.27 14.17
CA GLU A 134 -3.37 11.58 13.55
C GLU A 134 -3.46 10.13 14.06
N GLU A 135 -2.34 9.41 14.14
CA GLU A 135 -2.28 8.06 14.70
C GLU A 135 -2.75 8.03 16.16
N GLN A 136 -2.31 9.00 16.97
CA GLN A 136 -2.75 9.10 18.37
C GLN A 136 -4.25 9.38 18.50
N SER A 137 -4.83 10.20 17.61
CA SER A 137 -6.28 10.42 17.56
C SER A 137 -7.03 9.12 17.25
N VAL A 138 -6.56 8.35 16.27
CA VAL A 138 -7.15 7.05 15.89
C VAL A 138 -7.04 6.04 17.04
N LYS A 139 -5.88 5.99 17.73
CA LYS A 139 -5.70 5.14 18.93
C LYS A 139 -6.72 5.50 20.02
N SER A 140 -6.91 6.78 20.29
CA SER A 140 -7.86 7.25 21.30
C SER A 140 -9.32 6.89 20.95
N GLN A 141 -9.68 6.94 19.66
CA GLN A 141 -11.01 6.51 19.18
C GLN A 141 -11.21 4.99 19.35
N LEU A 142 -10.19 4.19 19.05
CA LEU A 142 -10.21 2.74 19.28
C LEU A 142 -10.37 2.40 20.77
N GLU A 143 -9.67 3.11 21.66
CA GLU A 143 -9.81 2.94 23.10
C GLU A 143 -11.22 3.28 23.59
N ALA A 144 -11.85 4.33 23.04
CA ALA A 144 -13.22 4.72 23.38
C ALA A 144 -14.27 3.67 22.96
N LEU A 145 -14.02 2.92 21.90
CA LEU A 145 -14.89 1.81 21.46
C LEU A 145 -14.77 0.56 22.33
N GLY A 146 -13.70 0.44 23.12
CA GLY A 146 -13.45 -0.71 23.99
C GLY A 146 -13.29 -2.03 23.22
N ASP A 147 -13.68 -3.13 23.86
CA ASP A 147 -13.62 -4.46 23.24
C ASP A 147 -14.86 -4.73 22.37
N SER A 148 -14.87 -4.08 21.19
CA SER A 148 -15.94 -4.23 20.20
C SER A 148 -16.08 -5.68 19.69
N GLU A 149 -15.01 -6.47 19.76
CA GLU A 149 -14.98 -7.85 19.29
C GLU A 149 -15.71 -8.77 20.26
N ALA A 150 -15.38 -8.69 21.56
CA ALA A 150 -16.13 -9.40 22.59
C ALA A 150 -17.61 -8.97 22.66
N ALA A 151 -17.90 -7.68 22.44
CA ALA A 151 -19.27 -7.18 22.39
C ALA A 151 -20.06 -7.78 21.22
N TYR A 152 -19.43 -7.87 20.05
CA TYR A 152 -20.00 -8.51 18.86
C TYR A 152 -20.24 -10.00 19.07
N GLU A 153 -19.25 -10.74 19.58
CA GLU A 153 -19.38 -12.18 19.86
C GLU A 153 -20.51 -12.47 20.85
N LYS A 154 -20.62 -11.66 21.91
CA LYS A 154 -21.70 -11.77 22.89
C LYS A 154 -23.07 -11.53 22.26
N ALA A 155 -23.20 -10.51 21.41
CA ALA A 155 -24.47 -10.20 20.74
C ALA A 155 -24.86 -11.30 19.74
N LEU A 156 -23.88 -11.84 19.01
CA LEU A 156 -24.09 -12.96 18.09
C LEU A 156 -24.54 -14.22 18.83
N ALA A 157 -23.92 -14.55 19.96
CA ALA A 157 -24.32 -15.69 20.80
C ALA A 157 -25.78 -15.56 21.28
N ALA A 158 -26.22 -14.34 21.63
CA ALA A 158 -27.61 -14.08 22.00
C ALA A 158 -28.59 -14.31 20.83
N VAL A 159 -28.21 -13.95 19.60
CA VAL A 159 -29.01 -14.17 18.39
C VAL A 159 -29.13 -15.66 18.06
N VAL A 160 -28.03 -16.42 18.20
CA VAL A 160 -28.04 -17.87 18.01
C VAL A 160 -28.98 -18.54 19.02
N GLU A 161 -28.90 -18.16 20.29
CA GLU A 161 -29.77 -18.72 21.33
C GLU A 161 -31.25 -18.34 21.11
N ALA A 162 -31.53 -17.11 20.66
CA ALA A 162 -32.87 -16.70 20.27
C ALA A 162 -33.38 -17.50 19.05
N GLY A 163 -32.53 -17.75 18.06
CA GLY A 163 -32.86 -18.52 16.85
C GLY A 163 -33.17 -19.99 17.11
N ARG A 164 -32.59 -20.61 18.15
CA ARG A 164 -32.96 -21.98 18.59
C ARG A 164 -34.42 -22.07 19.05
N ASN A 165 -34.94 -20.98 19.60
CA ASN A 165 -36.29 -20.91 20.16
C ASN A 165 -37.30 -20.25 19.20
N ASP A 166 -36.83 -19.55 18.18
CA ASP A 166 -37.65 -18.84 17.20
C ASP A 166 -37.13 -19.03 15.76
N SER A 167 -37.85 -19.84 14.97
CA SER A 167 -37.52 -20.12 13.57
C SER A 167 -37.55 -18.87 12.67
N ALA A 168 -38.31 -17.83 13.03
CA ALA A 168 -38.33 -16.59 12.26
C ALA A 168 -37.03 -15.79 12.47
N VAL A 169 -36.46 -15.82 13.67
CA VAL A 169 -35.14 -15.23 13.96
C VAL A 169 -34.05 -16.00 13.23
N ALA A 170 -34.10 -17.34 13.24
CA ALA A 170 -33.14 -18.17 12.53
C ALA A 170 -33.15 -17.91 11.00
N ALA A 171 -34.32 -17.88 10.37
CA ALA A 171 -34.45 -17.62 8.93
C ALA A 171 -33.96 -16.21 8.55
N ARG A 172 -34.22 -15.21 9.40
CA ARG A 172 -33.77 -13.83 9.19
C ARG A 172 -32.25 -13.70 9.33
N ALA A 173 -31.65 -14.37 10.33
CA ALA A 173 -30.21 -14.40 10.52
C ALA A 173 -29.50 -15.07 9.33
N GLU A 174 -30.03 -16.19 8.85
CA GLU A 174 -29.48 -16.90 7.68
C GLU A 174 -29.53 -16.04 6.40
N SER A 175 -30.66 -15.36 6.16
CA SER A 175 -30.80 -14.44 5.02
C SER A 175 -29.83 -13.26 5.12
N ALA A 176 -29.65 -12.70 6.32
CA ALA A 176 -28.71 -11.59 6.54
C ALA A 176 -27.26 -12.02 6.34
N THR A 177 -26.88 -13.22 6.81
CA THR A 177 -25.54 -13.79 6.59
C THR A 177 -25.26 -13.98 5.10
N ARG A 178 -26.21 -14.55 4.35
CA ARG A 178 -26.07 -14.73 2.89
C ARG A 178 -25.85 -13.40 2.17
N GLU A 179 -26.60 -12.38 2.54
CA GLU A 179 -26.45 -11.05 1.94
C GLU A 179 -25.12 -10.38 2.33
N LEU A 180 -24.68 -10.50 3.59
CA LEU A 180 -23.40 -9.96 4.04
C LEU A 180 -22.21 -10.60 3.32
N VAL A 181 -22.26 -11.91 3.09
CA VAL A 181 -21.22 -12.64 2.36
C VAL A 181 -21.14 -12.13 0.92
N ARG A 182 -22.29 -12.03 0.24
CA ARG A 182 -22.38 -11.44 -1.10
C ARG A 182 -21.82 -10.01 -1.15
N LEU A 183 -22.19 -9.15 -0.20
CA LEU A 183 -21.73 -7.76 -0.14
C LEU A 183 -20.22 -7.65 0.12
N ARG A 184 -19.67 -8.51 1.00
CA ARG A 184 -18.22 -8.56 1.25
C ARG A 184 -17.45 -8.99 0.01
N GLU A 185 -17.92 -10.02 -0.67
CA GLU A 185 -17.31 -10.49 -1.91
C GLU A 185 -17.35 -9.42 -3.00
N CYS A 186 -18.50 -8.77 -3.18
CA CYS A 186 -18.65 -7.62 -4.06
C CYS A 186 -17.64 -6.52 -3.74
N ARG A 187 -17.51 -6.14 -2.46
CA ARG A 187 -16.58 -5.10 -2.03
C ARG A 187 -15.12 -5.49 -2.28
N GLY A 188 -14.72 -6.72 -1.96
CA GLY A 188 -13.36 -7.20 -2.20
C GLY A 188 -12.99 -7.15 -3.69
N ILE A 189 -13.93 -7.54 -4.56
CA ILE A 189 -13.75 -7.42 -6.02
C ILE A 189 -13.58 -5.96 -6.45
N ASP A 190 -14.37 -5.03 -5.90
CA ASP A 190 -14.27 -3.60 -6.24
C ASP A 190 -12.92 -3.00 -5.78
N GLU A 191 -12.45 -3.36 -4.57
CA GLU A 191 -11.15 -2.92 -4.04
C GLU A 191 -9.98 -3.46 -4.90
N ALA A 192 -10.04 -4.73 -5.32
CA ALA A 192 -9.05 -5.33 -6.22
C ALA A 192 -9.07 -4.71 -7.63
N LEU A 193 -10.25 -4.39 -8.18
CA LEU A 193 -10.34 -3.71 -9.47
C LEU A 193 -9.70 -2.31 -9.41
N GLU A 194 -9.95 -1.55 -8.34
CA GLU A 194 -9.35 -0.22 -8.14
C GLU A 194 -7.81 -0.29 -8.07
N SER A 195 -7.25 -1.22 -7.29
CA SER A 195 -5.80 -1.39 -7.23
C SER A 195 -5.20 -1.95 -8.51
N GLY A 196 -5.95 -2.77 -9.26
CA GLY A 196 -5.60 -3.23 -10.61
C GLY A 196 -5.46 -2.08 -11.61
N GLU A 197 -6.40 -1.13 -11.62
CA GLU A 197 -6.32 0.07 -12.45
C GLU A 197 -5.07 0.91 -12.14
N VAL A 198 -4.78 1.11 -10.84
CA VAL A 198 -3.57 1.81 -10.39
C VAL A 198 -2.29 1.09 -10.83
N ALA A 199 -2.27 -0.25 -10.75
CA ALA A 199 -1.14 -1.07 -11.20
C ALA A 199 -0.93 -0.95 -12.72
N GLN A 200 -2.00 -1.01 -13.53
CA GLN A 200 -1.91 -0.81 -14.97
C GLN A 200 -1.32 0.55 -15.34
N GLU A 201 -1.80 1.63 -14.73
CA GLU A 201 -1.26 2.97 -14.99
C GLU A 201 0.21 3.09 -14.59
N ALA A 202 0.58 2.52 -13.44
CA ALA A 202 1.95 2.59 -12.94
C ALA A 202 2.92 1.81 -13.83
N LEU A 203 2.53 0.62 -14.29
CA LEU A 203 3.30 -0.18 -15.26
C LEU A 203 3.44 0.55 -16.60
N ALA A 204 2.37 1.18 -17.10
CA ALA A 204 2.42 1.96 -18.33
C ALA A 204 3.40 3.14 -18.22
N ARG A 205 3.37 3.89 -17.11
CA ARG A 205 4.33 4.98 -16.84
C ARG A 205 5.78 4.48 -16.75
N ALA A 206 6.00 3.32 -16.14
CA ALA A 206 7.32 2.70 -16.05
C ALA A 206 7.83 2.26 -17.44
N ARG A 207 6.97 1.65 -18.26
CA ARG A 207 7.27 1.28 -19.65
C ARG A 207 7.65 2.48 -20.49
N ASP A 208 6.86 3.56 -20.42
CA ASP A 208 7.10 4.76 -21.21
C ASP A 208 8.44 5.43 -20.80
N SER A 209 8.79 5.40 -19.51
CA SER A 209 10.07 5.89 -18.99
C SER A 209 11.26 5.04 -19.44
N LEU A 210 11.11 3.71 -19.47
CA LEU A 210 12.10 2.78 -20.02
C LEU A 210 12.31 2.99 -21.52
N SER A 211 11.24 3.17 -22.29
CA SER A 211 11.32 3.46 -23.72
C SER A 211 12.06 4.78 -23.98
N ALA A 212 11.76 5.82 -23.20
CA ALA A 212 12.47 7.09 -23.29
C ALA A 212 13.96 6.97 -22.92
N ALA A 213 14.31 6.12 -21.94
CA ALA A 213 15.69 5.85 -21.58
C ALA A 213 16.44 5.04 -22.68
N GLN A 214 15.75 4.18 -23.41
CA GLN A 214 16.31 3.41 -24.53
C GLN A 214 16.77 4.32 -25.68
N ASP A 215 15.98 5.35 -26.00
CA ASP A 215 16.32 6.32 -27.04
C ASP A 215 17.62 7.09 -26.74
N TRP A 216 17.99 7.22 -25.46
CA TRP A 216 19.19 7.93 -25.01
C TRP A 216 20.46 7.07 -25.01
N SER A 217 20.31 5.75 -24.82
CA SER A 217 21.40 4.78 -24.93
C SER A 217 21.98 4.71 -26.34
N THR A 218 21.16 4.97 -27.36
CA THR A 218 21.57 4.92 -28.77
C THR A 218 22.36 6.16 -29.20
N TRP A 219 22.38 7.21 -28.37
CA TRP A 219 23.06 8.48 -28.68
C TRP A 219 24.56 8.49 -28.33
N ASP A 220 25.02 7.55 -27.50
CA ASP A 220 26.43 7.47 -27.05
C ASP A 220 27.41 7.02 -28.14
N THR A 221 26.90 6.45 -29.24
CA THR A 221 27.75 5.96 -30.34
C THR A 221 28.03 7.04 -31.40
N PHE A 222 27.33 8.18 -31.39
CA PHE A 222 27.49 9.24 -32.40
C PHE A 222 27.94 10.60 -31.86
N ALA A 223 27.84 10.88 -30.56
CA ALA A 223 28.24 12.15 -29.96
C ALA A 223 29.58 12.02 -29.20
N GLY A 224 30.68 11.97 -29.97
CA GLY A 224 32.03 11.98 -29.42
C GLY A 224 32.26 13.14 -28.43
N GLY A 225 32.63 12.80 -27.20
CA GLY A 225 33.40 13.61 -26.25
C GLY A 225 32.86 15.01 -25.93
N GLY A 226 32.04 15.13 -24.87
CA GLY A 226 31.69 16.42 -24.30
C GLY A 226 30.97 16.31 -22.95
N MET A 227 31.49 17.02 -21.95
CA MET A 227 31.18 16.98 -20.50
C MET A 227 29.75 17.45 -20.10
N VAL A 228 28.78 17.41 -21.01
CA VAL A 228 27.37 17.81 -20.78
C VAL A 228 26.42 16.60 -20.70
N SER A 229 26.88 15.39 -21.01
CA SER A 229 25.99 14.21 -21.11
C SER A 229 25.72 13.47 -19.79
N SER A 230 26.48 13.69 -18.71
CA SER A 230 26.35 12.87 -17.49
C SER A 230 25.19 13.27 -16.57
N LEU A 231 24.90 14.57 -16.40
CA LEU A 231 23.86 15.05 -15.46
C LEU A 231 22.44 14.76 -15.94
N VAL A 232 22.20 14.83 -17.25
CA VAL A 232 20.88 14.57 -17.83
C VAL A 232 20.60 13.06 -17.93
N LYS A 233 21.65 12.23 -18.06
CA LYS A 233 21.53 10.76 -18.06
C LYS A 233 21.20 10.21 -16.65
N HIS A 234 21.78 10.77 -15.58
CA HIS A 234 21.46 10.34 -14.22
C HIS A 234 20.02 10.69 -13.81
N ASP A 235 19.54 11.90 -14.08
CA ASP A 235 18.18 12.31 -13.73
C ASP A 235 17.10 11.49 -14.48
N ALA A 236 17.36 11.11 -15.72
CA ALA A 236 16.47 10.23 -16.49
C ALA A 236 16.43 8.79 -15.94
N LEU A 237 17.60 8.23 -15.58
CA LEU A 237 17.69 6.91 -14.97
C LEU A 237 17.03 6.88 -13.59
N ASP A 238 17.26 7.90 -12.76
CA ASP A 238 16.66 8.03 -11.44
C ASP A 238 15.12 8.12 -11.53
N LYS A 239 14.60 8.83 -12.53
CA LYS A 239 13.15 8.88 -12.83
C LYS A 239 12.61 7.51 -13.25
N THR A 240 13.31 6.80 -14.13
CA THR A 240 12.90 5.46 -14.56
C THR A 240 12.87 4.49 -13.37
N VAL A 241 13.89 4.52 -12.51
CA VAL A 241 13.93 3.72 -11.27
C VAL A 241 12.79 4.10 -10.32
N ALA A 242 12.45 5.38 -10.21
CA ALA A 242 11.32 5.83 -9.40
C ALA A 242 9.99 5.28 -9.95
N HIS A 243 9.76 5.35 -11.27
CA HIS A 243 8.55 4.81 -11.88
C HIS A 243 8.45 3.28 -11.75
N LEU A 244 9.56 2.57 -11.88
CA LEU A 244 9.64 1.13 -11.62
C LEU A 244 9.25 0.77 -10.18
N ARG A 245 9.72 1.54 -9.18
CA ARG A 245 9.34 1.34 -7.77
C ARG A 245 7.87 1.66 -7.49
N VAL A 246 7.29 2.65 -8.17
CA VAL A 246 5.85 2.95 -8.05
C VAL A 246 5.02 1.81 -8.64
N ALA A 247 5.39 1.32 -9.82
CA ALA A 247 4.77 0.14 -10.42
C ALA A 247 4.90 -1.08 -9.49
N ALA A 248 6.03 -1.20 -8.80
CA ALA A 248 6.30 -2.28 -7.86
C ALA A 248 5.26 -2.34 -6.76
N SER A 249 5.17 -1.23 -6.04
CA SER A 249 4.26 -1.08 -4.91
C SER A 249 2.80 -1.22 -5.33
N ALA A 250 2.45 -0.75 -6.54
CA ALA A 250 1.10 -0.90 -7.07
C ALA A 250 0.75 -2.36 -7.37
N CYS A 251 1.66 -3.13 -7.98
CA CYS A 251 1.46 -4.55 -8.24
C CYS A 251 1.38 -5.37 -6.94
N GLU A 252 2.22 -5.08 -5.94
CA GLU A 252 2.16 -5.74 -4.63
C GLU A 252 0.84 -5.44 -3.90
N ARG A 253 0.35 -4.20 -3.98
CA ARG A 253 -0.97 -3.86 -3.45
C ARG A 253 -2.07 -4.62 -4.17
N PHE A 254 -2.03 -4.68 -5.51
CA PHE A 254 -3.01 -5.43 -6.29
C PHE A 254 -2.98 -6.93 -5.95
N SER A 255 -1.80 -7.53 -5.77
CA SER A 255 -1.65 -8.92 -5.29
C SER A 255 -2.38 -9.15 -3.96
N ARG A 256 -2.12 -8.29 -2.97
CA ARG A 256 -2.79 -8.37 -1.65
C ARG A 256 -4.30 -8.22 -1.75
N ASP A 257 -4.79 -7.24 -2.50
CA ASP A 257 -6.22 -7.00 -2.65
C ASP A 257 -6.91 -8.15 -3.42
N LEU A 258 -6.19 -8.80 -4.35
CA LEU A 258 -6.65 -9.97 -5.09
C LEU A 258 -6.76 -11.21 -4.20
N ASP A 259 -5.81 -11.41 -3.28
CA ASP A 259 -5.87 -12.46 -2.25
C ASP A 259 -7.04 -12.21 -1.27
N ASP A 260 -7.20 -10.97 -0.80
CA ASP A 260 -8.27 -10.56 0.13
C ASP A 260 -9.67 -10.66 -0.49
N ALA A 261 -9.79 -10.49 -1.82
CA ALA A 261 -11.04 -10.73 -2.54
C ALA A 261 -11.50 -12.20 -2.45
N GLY A 262 -10.63 -13.13 -2.01
CA GLY A 262 -11.03 -14.45 -1.52
C GLY A 262 -11.80 -15.25 -2.55
N LEU A 263 -11.27 -15.36 -3.76
CA LEU A 263 -11.93 -15.99 -4.90
C LEU A 263 -11.39 -17.42 -5.11
N PRO A 264 -11.97 -18.46 -4.49
CA PRO A 264 -11.57 -19.85 -4.76
C PRO A 264 -11.80 -20.27 -6.23
N GLU A 265 -12.59 -19.50 -6.99
CA GLU A 265 -12.94 -19.76 -8.40
C GLU A 265 -12.30 -18.79 -9.40
N VAL A 266 -11.67 -17.68 -8.96
CA VAL A 266 -10.65 -17.04 -9.81
C VAL A 266 -9.42 -17.90 -9.63
N ASP A 267 -9.40 -18.94 -10.48
CA ASP A 267 -8.42 -20.01 -10.55
C ASP A 267 -7.12 -19.59 -9.85
N GLY A 268 -6.73 -20.21 -8.74
CA GLY A 268 -5.51 -19.84 -8.01
C GLY A 268 -4.26 -19.83 -8.91
N ALA A 269 -4.37 -20.44 -10.10
CA ALA A 269 -3.47 -20.28 -11.22
C ALA A 269 -3.31 -18.84 -11.75
N VAL A 270 -4.34 -18.00 -11.81
CA VAL A 270 -4.28 -16.60 -12.27
C VAL A 270 -3.51 -15.73 -11.27
N VAL A 271 -3.83 -15.84 -9.97
CA VAL A 271 -3.10 -15.16 -8.89
C VAL A 271 -1.65 -15.63 -8.88
N SER A 272 -1.42 -16.95 -8.89
CA SER A 272 -0.07 -17.52 -8.93
C SER A 272 0.72 -17.15 -10.20
N GLN A 273 0.04 -16.97 -11.34
CA GLN A 273 0.66 -16.49 -12.57
C GLN A 273 1.02 -15.01 -12.48
N PHE A 274 0.16 -14.21 -11.85
CA PHE A 274 0.43 -12.79 -11.60
C PHE A 274 1.60 -12.60 -10.66
N ASP A 275 1.59 -13.23 -9.49
CA ASP A 275 2.68 -13.13 -8.50
C ASP A 275 4.00 -13.58 -9.12
N ARG A 276 4.00 -14.70 -9.86
CA ARG A 276 5.19 -15.17 -10.56
C ARG A 276 5.68 -14.18 -11.61
N ALA A 277 4.78 -13.53 -12.36
CA ALA A 277 5.15 -12.55 -13.38
C ALA A 277 5.75 -11.29 -12.73
N VAL A 278 5.20 -10.86 -11.60
CA VAL A 278 5.66 -9.71 -10.82
C VAL A 278 7.00 -10.00 -10.13
N ASP A 279 7.18 -11.18 -9.53
CA ASP A 279 8.44 -11.62 -8.92
C ASP A 279 9.57 -11.70 -9.96
N ILE A 280 9.33 -12.34 -11.11
CA ILE A 280 10.31 -12.43 -12.19
C ILE A 280 10.70 -11.03 -12.68
N TRP A 281 9.72 -10.14 -12.82
CA TRP A 281 9.96 -8.76 -13.22
C TRP A 281 10.81 -8.00 -12.20
N PHE A 282 10.53 -8.15 -10.90
CA PHE A 282 11.31 -7.50 -9.84
C PHE A 282 12.74 -7.98 -9.77
N ASP A 283 12.94 -9.29 -9.73
CA ASP A 283 14.24 -9.88 -9.58
C ASP A 283 15.14 -9.52 -10.77
N ASN A 284 14.60 -9.59 -11.99
CA ASN A 284 15.36 -9.27 -13.19
C ASN A 284 15.66 -7.77 -13.28
N ILE A 285 14.67 -6.88 -13.11
CA ILE A 285 14.94 -5.45 -13.29
C ILE A 285 15.91 -4.91 -12.25
N PHE A 286 15.72 -5.20 -10.96
CA PHE A 286 16.61 -4.63 -9.94
C PHE A 286 18.01 -5.26 -9.95
N THR A 287 18.13 -6.50 -10.42
CA THR A 287 19.43 -7.17 -10.60
C THR A 287 20.13 -6.70 -11.88
N ASP A 288 19.44 -6.61 -13.02
CA ASP A 288 20.02 -6.30 -14.34
C ASP A 288 20.30 -4.80 -14.53
N LEU A 289 19.48 -3.92 -13.97
CA LEU A 289 19.74 -2.47 -13.97
C LEU A 289 21.00 -2.13 -13.14
N SER A 290 21.38 -3.00 -12.20
CA SER A 290 22.65 -2.88 -11.45
C SER A 290 23.89 -3.26 -12.28
N VAL A 291 23.70 -3.95 -13.42
CA VAL A 291 24.78 -4.50 -14.27
C VAL A 291 24.83 -3.84 -15.66
N HIS A 292 24.05 -2.78 -15.92
CA HIS A 292 23.94 -2.13 -17.25
C HIS A 292 23.52 -3.08 -18.38
N GLN A 293 22.88 -4.21 -18.07
CA GLN A 293 22.46 -5.19 -19.05
C GLN A 293 20.98 -4.98 -19.42
N SER A 294 20.79 -4.46 -20.64
CA SER A 294 19.60 -4.58 -21.51
C SER A 294 18.24 -4.01 -21.03
N VAL A 295 17.91 -2.81 -21.54
CA VAL A 295 16.58 -2.16 -21.44
C VAL A 295 15.46 -2.97 -22.14
N ASN A 296 15.82 -3.82 -23.09
CA ASN A 296 14.87 -4.67 -23.82
C ASN A 296 14.24 -5.74 -22.93
N GLU A 297 15.04 -6.42 -22.11
CA GLU A 297 14.56 -7.46 -21.18
C GLU A 297 13.61 -6.86 -20.13
N ALA A 298 13.99 -5.71 -19.55
CA ALA A 298 13.15 -4.95 -18.63
C ALA A 298 11.81 -4.53 -19.25
N THR A 299 11.80 -4.15 -20.53
CA THR A 299 10.57 -3.80 -21.25
C THR A 299 9.66 -5.00 -21.47
N ASP A 300 10.23 -6.16 -21.80
CA ASP A 300 9.47 -7.39 -21.99
C ASP A 300 8.92 -7.95 -20.66
N ASP A 301 9.64 -7.79 -19.55
CA ASP A 301 9.14 -8.11 -18.21
C ASP A 301 7.97 -7.22 -17.80
N ILE A 302 8.02 -5.91 -18.05
CA ILE A 302 6.86 -5.02 -17.80
C ILE A 302 5.65 -5.45 -18.60
N ARG A 303 5.82 -5.79 -19.88
CA ARG A 303 4.71 -6.27 -20.72
C ARG A 303 4.09 -7.58 -20.19
N ARG A 304 4.91 -8.47 -19.62
CA ARG A 304 4.42 -9.67 -18.94
C ARG A 304 3.57 -9.30 -17.72
N ALA A 305 4.04 -8.37 -16.89
CA ALA A 305 3.30 -7.87 -15.74
C ALA A 305 1.98 -7.19 -16.17
N GLU A 306 2.00 -6.31 -17.17
CA GLU A 306 0.79 -5.66 -17.73
C GLU A 306 -0.26 -6.69 -18.17
N LYS A 307 0.18 -7.73 -18.88
CA LYS A 307 -0.71 -8.81 -19.34
C LYS A 307 -1.30 -9.60 -18.16
N ALA A 308 -0.49 -9.86 -17.13
CA ALA A 308 -0.93 -10.58 -15.95
C ALA A 308 -1.97 -9.75 -15.15
N VAL A 309 -1.73 -8.45 -14.97
CA VAL A 309 -2.72 -7.52 -14.36
C VAL A 309 -4.03 -7.53 -15.15
N SER A 310 -3.97 -7.39 -16.48
CA SER A 310 -5.17 -7.41 -17.33
C SER A 310 -5.94 -8.72 -17.19
N THR A 311 -5.25 -9.86 -17.15
CA THR A 311 -5.89 -11.18 -17.03
C THR A 311 -6.60 -11.32 -15.69
N ALA A 312 -5.97 -10.86 -14.60
CA ALA A 312 -6.58 -10.88 -13.27
C ALA A 312 -7.80 -9.95 -13.20
N MET A 313 -7.73 -8.75 -13.78
CA MET A 313 -8.87 -7.83 -13.86
C MET A 313 -10.04 -8.40 -14.67
N ASP A 314 -9.78 -9.07 -15.80
CA ASP A 314 -10.82 -9.73 -16.59
C ASP A 314 -11.56 -10.82 -15.77
N ALA A 315 -10.83 -11.58 -14.97
CA ALA A 315 -11.40 -12.57 -14.06
C ALA A 315 -12.28 -11.93 -12.97
N LEU A 316 -11.82 -10.80 -12.40
CA LEU A 316 -12.59 -10.02 -11.42
C LEU A 316 -13.89 -9.47 -12.03
N PHE A 317 -13.84 -8.92 -13.25
CA PHE A 317 -15.04 -8.46 -13.95
C PHE A 317 -16.04 -9.59 -14.22
N ALA A 318 -15.55 -10.77 -14.66
CA ALA A 318 -16.40 -11.94 -14.88
C ALA A 318 -17.08 -12.39 -13.57
N ARG A 319 -16.34 -12.40 -12.46
CA ARG A 319 -16.90 -12.74 -11.14
C ARG A 319 -17.93 -11.73 -10.67
N ARG A 320 -17.65 -10.43 -10.83
CA ARG A 320 -18.60 -9.35 -10.50
C ARG A 320 -19.89 -9.47 -11.29
N ALA A 321 -19.81 -9.85 -12.56
CA ALA A 321 -20.98 -10.08 -13.40
C ALA A 321 -21.80 -11.29 -12.90
N ALA A 322 -21.14 -12.39 -12.52
CA ALA A 322 -21.79 -13.58 -11.98
C ALA A 322 -22.53 -13.32 -10.66
N LEU A 323 -21.98 -12.45 -9.79
CA LEU A 323 -22.66 -12.06 -8.55
C LEU A 323 -23.89 -11.19 -8.79
N ASN A 324 -23.96 -10.46 -9.91
CA ASN A 324 -25.10 -9.59 -10.23
C ASN A 324 -26.20 -10.28 -11.06
N ALA A 325 -25.98 -11.51 -11.52
CA ALA A 325 -26.94 -12.33 -12.26
C ALA A 325 -27.92 -13.05 -11.33
#